data_AF-A0A6B3R3Q8-F1
#
_entry.id   AF-A0A6B3R3Q8-F1
#
_cell.length_a   1.000
_cell.length_b   1.000
_cell.length_c   1.000
_cell.angle_alpha   90.00
_cell.angle_beta   90.00
_cell.angle_gamma   90.00
#
_symmetry.space_group_name_H-M   'P 1'
#
loop_
_entity.id
_entity.type
_entity.pdbx_description
1 polymer ?
#
loop_
_entity_poly.entity_id
_entity_poly.type
_entity_poly.pdbx_seq_one_letter_code
_entity_poly.pdbx_strand_id
1 'polypeptide(L)'
;MEIKITDRLINYIVDVFIITVSSLLTAVILKFVFDILLMDIMVWLQLIFFFVYYMVLEYKRGQTIGKMVTKTKVEYPDKTNKLNLCFVRTISRLIPLEPFSVLSPNVKMWHDKLSNTNLVKV
;
A
#
# COMPACT_ATOMS: atom_id res chain seq x y z
N MET A 1 15.59 -16.78 -2.17
CA MET A 1 16.15 -15.84 -1.17
C MET A 1 15.04 -15.52 -0.18
N GLU A 2 15.27 -15.68 1.11
CA GLU A 2 14.24 -15.42 2.13
C GLU A 2 13.92 -13.93 2.22
N ILE A 3 12.62 -13.60 2.34
CA ILE A 3 12.17 -12.22 2.52
C ILE A 3 12.34 -11.87 3.99
N LYS A 4 13.17 -10.86 4.25
CA LYS A 4 13.45 -10.40 5.61
C LYS A 4 12.36 -9.44 6.08
N ILE A 5 12.19 -9.35 7.39
CA ILE A 5 11.34 -8.32 8.02
C ILE A 5 11.76 -6.91 7.58
N THR A 6 13.07 -6.68 7.39
CA THR A 6 13.63 -5.42 6.88
C THR A 6 13.08 -5.06 5.50
N ASP A 7 12.87 -6.03 4.60
CA ASP A 7 12.30 -5.76 3.27
C ASP A 7 10.85 -5.26 3.40
N ARG A 8 10.07 -5.83 4.33
CA ARG A 8 8.69 -5.39 4.59
C ARG A 8 8.64 -3.99 5.21
N LEU A 9 9.56 -3.67 6.12
CA LEU A 9 9.69 -2.33 6.70
C LEU A 9 10.07 -1.28 5.65
N ILE A 10 11.04 -1.59 4.78
CA ILE A 10 11.44 -0.69 3.68
C ILE A 10 10.25 -0.45 2.74
N ASN A 11 9.48 -1.50 2.39
CA ASN A 11 8.28 -1.35 1.58
C ASN A 11 7.29 -0.36 2.20
N TYR A 12 7.00 -0.54 3.49
CA TYR A 12 6.09 0.33 4.23
C TYR A 12 6.59 1.78 4.27
N ILE A 13 7.87 1.99 4.62
CA ILE A 13 8.46 3.34 4.71
C ILE A 13 8.40 4.05 3.36
N VAL A 14 8.77 3.37 2.28
CA VAL A 14 8.75 3.97 0.93
C VAL A 14 7.34 4.29 0.49
N ASP A 15 6.38 3.38 0.70
CA ASP A 15 4.99 3.61 0.31
C ASP A 15 4.36 4.75 1.13
N VAL A 16 4.62 4.82 2.45
CA VAL A 16 4.19 5.94 3.30
C VAL A 16 4.81 7.25 2.83
N PHE A 17 6.11 7.27 2.55
CA PHE A 17 6.79 8.46 2.04
C PHE A 17 6.13 9.00 0.77
N ILE A 18 5.83 8.12 -0.20
CA ILE A 18 5.17 8.51 -1.45
C ILE A 18 3.78 9.10 -1.20
N ILE A 19 3.00 8.46 -0.32
CA ILE A 19 1.64 8.87 0.03
C ILE A 19 1.64 10.22 0.78
N THR A 20 2.63 10.46 1.64
CA THR A 20 2.79 11.75 2.33
C THR A 20 3.27 12.85 1.38
N VAL A 21 4.21 12.56 0.48
CA VAL A 21 4.65 13.55 -0.51
C VAL A 21 3.50 13.91 -1.46
N SER A 22 2.71 12.93 -1.90
CA SER A 22 1.54 13.19 -2.76
C SER A 22 0.48 14.04 -2.06
N SER A 23 0.26 13.83 -0.74
CA SER A 23 -0.70 14.61 0.03
C SER A 23 -0.26 16.07 0.16
N LEU A 24 1.02 16.31 0.43
CA LEU A 24 1.60 17.66 0.51
C LEU A 24 1.53 18.39 -0.83
N LEU A 25 1.88 17.72 -1.93
CA LEU A 25 1.78 18.30 -3.27
C LEU A 25 0.33 18.68 -3.62
N THR A 26 -0.62 17.79 -3.30
CA THR A 26 -2.04 18.06 -3.51
C THR A 26 -2.50 19.27 -2.69
N ALA A 27 -2.07 19.40 -1.45
CA ALA A 27 -2.36 20.55 -0.58
C ALA A 27 -1.88 21.87 -1.20
N VAL A 28 -0.62 21.88 -1.65
CA VAL A 28 0.00 23.06 -2.25
C VAL A 28 -0.72 23.45 -3.54
N ILE A 29 -1.04 22.49 -4.40
CA ILE A 29 -1.77 22.73 -5.65
C ILE A 29 -3.16 23.31 -5.37
N LEU A 30 -3.92 22.71 -4.45
CA LEU A 30 -5.27 23.18 -4.14
C LEU A 30 -5.28 24.59 -3.57
N LYS A 31 -4.34 24.88 -2.65
CA LYS A 31 -4.20 26.21 -2.07
C LYS A 31 -3.76 27.24 -3.11
N PHE A 32 -2.83 26.90 -4.00
CA PHE A 32 -2.29 27.86 -4.96
C PHE A 32 -3.23 28.12 -6.15
N VAL A 33 -3.88 27.06 -6.67
CA VAL A 33 -4.69 27.15 -7.89
C VAL A 33 -6.13 27.59 -7.59
N PHE A 34 -6.70 27.11 -6.49
CA PHE A 34 -8.11 27.31 -6.18
C PHE A 34 -8.36 28.17 -4.94
N ASP A 35 -7.32 28.53 -4.19
CA ASP A 35 -7.41 29.17 -2.86
C ASP A 35 -8.28 28.38 -1.85
N ILE A 36 -8.37 27.05 -2.05
CA ILE A 36 -9.17 26.15 -1.21
C ILE A 36 -8.23 25.38 -0.27
N LEU A 37 -8.53 25.38 1.03
CA LEU A 37 -7.95 24.44 2.00
C LEU A 37 -9.02 23.90 2.94
N LEU A 38 -9.85 23.00 2.43
CA LEU A 38 -10.87 22.29 3.22
C LEU A 38 -10.34 20.92 3.61
N MET A 39 -10.14 20.69 4.91
CA MET A 39 -9.63 19.41 5.44
C MET A 39 -10.45 18.21 4.95
N ASP A 40 -11.78 18.33 4.86
CA ASP A 40 -12.65 17.25 4.42
C ASP A 40 -12.34 16.80 2.98
N ILE A 41 -12.21 17.76 2.06
CA ILE A 41 -11.88 17.47 0.65
C ILE A 41 -10.53 16.78 0.55
N MET A 42 -9.55 17.24 1.33
CA MET A 42 -8.22 16.65 1.36
C MET A 42 -8.22 15.20 1.84
N VAL A 43 -8.98 14.88 2.89
CA VAL A 43 -9.09 13.52 3.41
C VAL A 43 -9.68 12.58 2.34
N TRP A 44 -10.76 13.00 1.66
CA TRP A 44 -11.36 12.20 0.60
C TRP A 44 -10.43 11.99 -0.59
N LEU A 45 -9.77 13.05 -1.06
CA LEU A 45 -8.79 12.95 -2.15
C LEU A 45 -7.64 12.02 -1.79
N GLN A 46 -7.15 12.10 -0.55
CA GLN A 46 -6.06 11.25 -0.09
C GLN A 46 -6.50 9.79 0.03
N LEU A 47 -7.72 9.52 0.49
CA LEU A 47 -8.28 8.17 0.57
C LEU A 47 -8.42 7.56 -0.83
N ILE A 48 -8.91 8.35 -1.79
CA ILE A 48 -9.00 7.94 -3.21
C ILE A 48 -7.59 7.65 -3.76
N PHE A 49 -6.63 8.55 -3.53
CA PHE A 49 -5.26 8.36 -3.98
C PHE A 49 -4.63 7.11 -3.39
N PHE A 50 -4.76 6.89 -2.07
CA PHE A 50 -4.31 5.68 -1.38
C PHE A 50 -4.87 4.44 -2.06
N PHE A 51 -6.17 4.41 -2.29
CA PHE A 51 -6.86 3.26 -2.87
C PHE A 51 -6.37 3.00 -4.30
N VAL A 52 -6.30 4.04 -5.13
CA VAL A 52 -5.80 3.95 -6.51
C VAL A 52 -4.34 3.49 -6.54
N TYR A 53 -3.49 4.05 -5.67
CA TYR A 53 -2.07 3.73 -5.60
C TYR A 53 -1.85 2.24 -5.33
N TYR A 54 -2.42 1.70 -4.25
CA TYR A 54 -2.24 0.29 -3.90
C TYR A 54 -2.96 -0.63 -4.89
N MET A 55 -4.22 -0.35 -5.21
CA MET A 55 -5.02 -1.24 -6.04
C MET A 55 -4.44 -1.34 -7.46
N VAL A 56 -4.15 -0.22 -8.12
CA VAL A 56 -3.71 -0.22 -9.52
C VAL A 56 -2.31 -0.81 -9.64
N LEU A 57 -1.39 -0.45 -8.74
CA LEU A 57 -0.02 -0.96 -8.79
C LEU A 57 0.04 -2.46 -8.47
N GLU A 58 -0.64 -2.92 -7.42
CA GLU A 58 -0.69 -4.35 -7.10
C GLU A 58 -1.45 -5.15 -8.17
N TYR A 59 -2.55 -4.61 -8.70
CA TYR A 59 -3.28 -5.30 -9.76
C TYR A 59 -2.47 -5.42 -11.05
N LYS A 60 -1.78 -4.36 -11.50
CA LYS A 60 -1.01 -4.40 -12.75
C LYS A 60 0.30 -5.16 -12.59
N ARG A 61 1.10 -4.83 -11.56
CA ARG A 61 2.47 -5.32 -11.41
C ARG A 61 2.65 -6.35 -10.29
N GLY A 62 1.69 -6.47 -9.37
CA GLY A 62 1.87 -7.23 -8.13
C GLY A 62 2.82 -6.53 -7.15
N GLN A 63 3.18 -5.27 -7.41
CA GLN A 63 4.18 -4.51 -6.68
C GLN A 63 3.73 -3.06 -6.54
N THR A 64 3.86 -2.50 -5.34
CA THR A 64 3.90 -1.05 -5.10
C THR A 64 5.31 -0.52 -5.37
N ILE A 65 5.50 0.80 -5.31
CA ILE A 65 6.84 1.37 -5.52
C ILE A 65 7.80 0.89 -4.43
N GLY A 66 7.38 0.82 -3.16
CA GLY A 66 8.21 0.24 -2.09
C GLY A 66 8.65 -1.19 -2.40
N LYS A 67 7.72 -2.02 -2.88
CA LYS A 67 7.99 -3.40 -3.29
C LYS A 67 8.95 -3.52 -4.49
N MET A 68 8.94 -2.53 -5.40
CA MET A 68 9.92 -2.48 -6.48
C MET A 68 11.33 -2.21 -5.95
N VAL A 69 11.48 -1.36 -4.93
CA VAL A 69 12.77 -1.07 -4.29
C VAL A 69 13.37 -2.31 -3.65
N THR A 70 12.57 -3.11 -2.94
CA THR A 70 13.06 -4.34 -2.27
C THR A 70 13.07 -5.57 -3.16
N LYS A 71 12.67 -5.42 -4.43
CA LYS A 71 12.48 -6.53 -5.39
C LYS A 71 11.57 -7.63 -4.83
N THR A 72 10.48 -7.23 -4.18
CA THR A 72 9.45 -8.14 -3.66
C THR A 72 8.18 -8.01 -4.47
N LYS A 73 7.43 -9.09 -4.65
CA LYS A 73 6.17 -9.11 -5.43
C LYS A 73 5.13 -9.97 -4.75
N VAL A 74 3.87 -9.59 -4.88
CA VAL A 74 2.74 -10.40 -4.43
C VAL A 74 2.53 -11.54 -5.41
N GLU A 75 2.58 -12.74 -4.87
CA GLU A 75 2.14 -13.96 -5.55
C GLU A 75 0.69 -14.23 -5.16
N TYR A 76 -0.17 -14.26 -6.18
CA TYR A 76 -1.58 -14.57 -6.03
C TYR A 76 -1.78 -16.06 -6.28
N PRO A 77 -2.43 -16.80 -5.38
CA PRO A 77 -2.67 -18.23 -5.54
C PRO A 77 -3.57 -18.53 -6.75
N ASP A 78 -4.48 -17.60 -7.06
CA ASP A 78 -5.36 -17.68 -8.22
C ASP A 78 -5.37 -16.33 -8.97
N LYS A 79 -4.94 -16.37 -10.24
CA LYS A 79 -4.87 -15.18 -11.09
C LYS A 79 -6.25 -14.67 -11.52
N THR A 80 -7.28 -15.53 -11.54
CA THR A 80 -8.64 -15.12 -11.91
C THR A 80 -9.28 -14.25 -10.82
N ASN A 81 -8.96 -14.52 -9.55
CA ASN A 81 -9.41 -13.74 -8.39
C ASN A 81 -8.48 -12.58 -8.01
N LYS A 82 -7.49 -12.24 -8.85
CA LYS A 82 -6.47 -11.24 -8.53
C LYS A 82 -7.04 -9.89 -8.12
N LEU A 83 -8.10 -9.41 -8.79
CA LEU A 83 -8.75 -8.14 -8.46
C LEU A 83 -9.33 -8.13 -7.04
N ASN A 84 -10.10 -9.17 -6.71
CA ASN A 84 -10.73 -9.33 -5.40
C ASN A 84 -9.67 -9.42 -4.29
N LEU A 85 -8.59 -10.18 -4.55
CA LEU A 85 -7.48 -10.28 -3.61
C LEU A 85 -6.75 -8.95 -3.42
N CYS A 86 -6.51 -8.18 -4.50
CA CYS A 86 -5.95 -6.82 -4.39
C CYS A 86 -6.85 -5.88 -3.59
N PHE A 87 -8.17 -5.98 -3.78
CA PHE A 87 -9.16 -5.17 -3.07
C PHE A 87 -9.12 -5.46 -1.57
N VAL A 88 -9.19 -6.74 -1.17
CA VAL A 88 -9.10 -7.17 0.24
C VAL A 88 -7.78 -6.72 0.86
N ARG A 89 -6.66 -6.83 0.14
CA ARG A 89 -5.34 -6.32 0.59
C ARG A 89 -5.32 -4.82 0.78
N THR A 90 -5.97 -4.07 -0.10
CA THR A 90 -5.99 -2.60 -0.03
C THR A 90 -6.83 -2.12 1.15
N ILE A 91 -8.00 -2.74 1.38
CA ILE A 91 -8.85 -2.40 2.52
C ILE A 91 -8.21 -2.81 3.85
N SER A 92 -7.62 -4.00 3.92
CA SER A 92 -6.99 -4.49 5.17
C SER A 92 -5.80 -3.64 5.63
N ARG A 93 -5.21 -2.81 4.77
CA ARG A 93 -4.19 -1.81 5.15
C ARG A 93 -4.75 -0.59 5.87
N LEU A 94 -6.05 -0.36 5.81
CA LEU A 94 -6.71 0.71 6.57
C LEU A 94 -6.91 0.32 8.05
N ILE A 95 -6.59 -0.92 8.43
CA ILE A 95 -6.67 -1.35 9.82
C ILE A 95 -5.60 -0.56 10.61
N PRO A 96 -5.99 0.24 11.62
CA PRO A 96 -5.11 1.23 12.25
C PRO A 96 -3.89 0.65 12.97
N LEU A 97 -3.88 -0.66 13.28
CA LEU A 97 -2.75 -1.36 13.90
C LEU A 97 -2.03 -2.34 12.94
N GLU A 98 -2.31 -2.26 11.63
CA GLU A 98 -1.67 -3.11 10.62
C GLU A 98 -0.12 -3.02 10.63
N PRO A 99 0.52 -1.86 10.79
CA PRO A 99 1.98 -1.77 10.83
C PRO A 99 2.61 -2.55 11.99
N PHE A 100 1.88 -2.69 13.12
CA PHE A 100 2.34 -3.47 14.27
C PHE A 100 2.29 -4.98 14.02
N SER A 101 1.59 -5.46 12.98
CA SER A 101 1.57 -6.88 12.61
C SER A 101 2.96 -7.42 12.23
N VAL A 102 3.91 -6.53 11.92
CA VAL A 102 5.32 -6.85 11.64
C VAL A 102 6.07 -7.34 12.90
N LEU A 103 5.62 -6.97 14.10
CA LEU A 103 6.26 -7.36 15.37
C LEU A 103 6.04 -8.83 15.75
N SER A 104 5.18 -9.55 15.02
CA SER A 104 4.91 -10.96 15.24
C SER A 104 5.88 -11.82 14.41
N PRO A 105 6.94 -12.42 15.01
CA PRO A 105 8.12 -12.90 14.27
C PRO A 105 7.87 -14.05 13.28
N ASN A 106 6.69 -14.68 13.33
CA ASN A 106 6.31 -15.82 12.50
C ASN A 106 4.92 -15.67 11.85
N VAL A 107 4.32 -14.47 11.90
CA VAL A 107 2.94 -14.26 11.46
C VAL A 107 2.93 -13.48 10.16
N LYS A 108 2.25 -14.02 9.14
CA LYS A 108 1.91 -13.26 7.92
C LYS A 108 1.24 -11.95 8.33
N MET A 109 1.65 -10.82 7.74
CA MET A 109 0.97 -9.53 7.96
C MET A 109 -0.55 -9.70 7.74
N TRP A 110 -1.37 -8.95 8.48
CA TRP A 110 -2.81 -9.16 8.47
C TRP A 110 -3.41 -9.08 7.07
N HIS A 111 -2.91 -8.16 6.24
CA HIS A 111 -3.35 -8.05 4.85
C HIS A 111 -2.95 -9.25 3.98
N ASP A 112 -1.82 -9.90 4.25
CA ASP A 112 -1.39 -11.15 3.58
C ASP A 112 -2.27 -12.33 4.03
N LYS A 113 -2.60 -12.40 5.33
CA LYS A 113 -3.45 -13.46 5.91
C LYS A 113 -4.89 -13.37 5.40
N LEU A 114 -5.48 -12.17 5.41
CA LEU A 114 -6.85 -11.93 4.96
C LEU A 114 -7.04 -12.18 3.47
N SER A 115 -5.99 -11.96 2.67
CA SER A 115 -6.02 -12.20 1.23
C SER A 115 -5.43 -13.55 0.82
N ASN A 116 -4.97 -14.36 1.76
CA ASN A 116 -4.26 -15.62 1.52
C ASN A 116 -3.17 -15.51 0.42
N THR A 117 -2.43 -14.41 0.41
CA THR A 117 -1.36 -14.17 -0.57
C THR A 117 0.01 -14.27 0.08
N ASN A 118 1.03 -14.53 -0.74
CA ASN A 118 2.42 -14.59 -0.31
C ASN A 118 3.25 -13.52 -1.03
N LEU A 119 4.39 -13.18 -0.45
CA LEU A 119 5.40 -12.38 -1.11
C LEU A 119 6.49 -13.31 -1.65
N VAL A 120 6.97 -13.02 -2.86
CA VAL A 120 8.12 -13.67 -3.50
C VAL A 120 9.16 -12.62 -3.86
N LYS A 121 10.44 -12.97 -3.82
CA LYS A 121 11.49 -12.13 -4.41
C LYS A 121 11.49 -12.27 -5.93
N VAL A 122 11.72 -11.15 -6.61
CA VAL A 122 11.95 -11.04 -8.06
C VAL A 122 13.44 -11.00 -8.34
#